data_AF-A0A2B8AVP8-F1
#
_entry.id   AF-A0A2B8AVP8-F1
#
_cell.length_a   1.000
_cell.length_b   1.000
_cell.length_c   1.000
_cell.angle_alpha   90.00
_cell.angle_beta   90.00
_cell.angle_gamma   90.00
#
_symmetry.space_group_name_H-M   'P 1'
#
loop_
_entity.id
_entity.type
_entity.pdbx_description
1 polymer ?
#
loop_
_entity_poly.entity_id
_entity_poly.type
_entity_poly.pdbx_seq_one_letter_code
_entity_poly.pdbx_strand_id
1 'polypeptide(L)'
;MEEGDVHQRKIIAGVHNATRILTVGSLLVVSVTAARLLTGGKSVTVAQVSLSVDRVWLVFGALTLAHVFVAVFLVRAIEDYRCLLPSGDRAGWVFDEVAAAGNGFVHGLVSRALPRKPGGRYFPMSWNDPSAWVAHSAALLAFVAMLPWWWGRTGLAWHGPWWMIPVALAVVAGNWQAGGYWLIGLSRLDQVRVDEREASLRPVDEDDLLRMRAMHDAMQEPGLTRAEFEWLLGRYRSLIEHRFRIRTHQQEQEAAVRDVRMRPASQAERMAIARHYEAVRGEFPYCDLPPEPWADAGASTSPNTRSQGGSP
;
A
#
# COMPACT_ATOMS: atom_id res chain seq x y z
N MET A 1 -16.62 12.16 -3.37
CA MET A 1 -15.66 12.24 -2.25
C MET A 1 -15.92 11.16 -1.20
N GLU A 2 -17.16 10.85 -0.83
CA GLU A 2 -17.43 9.93 0.29
C GLU A 2 -16.99 8.46 0.09
N GLU A 3 -16.99 7.94 -1.14
CA GLU A 3 -16.74 6.51 -1.38
C GLU A 3 -15.26 6.12 -1.18
N GLY A 4 -14.32 6.92 -1.69
CA GLY A 4 -12.88 6.69 -1.48
C GLY A 4 -12.51 6.66 0.00
N ASP A 5 -13.08 7.57 0.79
CA ASP A 5 -12.84 7.64 2.23
C ASP A 5 -13.39 6.41 2.97
N VAL A 6 -14.52 5.83 2.49
CA VAL A 6 -15.06 4.58 3.04
C VAL A 6 -14.07 3.43 2.85
N HIS A 7 -13.45 3.31 1.68
CA HIS A 7 -12.47 2.25 1.40
C HIS A 7 -11.20 2.42 2.22
N GLN A 8 -10.68 3.64 2.34
CA GLN A 8 -9.52 3.94 3.21
C GLN A 8 -9.80 3.56 4.67
N ARG A 9 -10.94 3.97 5.22
CA ARG A 9 -11.35 3.61 6.59
C ARG A 9 -11.49 2.10 6.78
N LYS A 10 -12.02 1.37 5.79
CA LYS A 10 -12.11 -0.10 5.83
C LYS A 10 -10.73 -0.75 5.89
N ILE A 11 -9.76 -0.27 5.10
CA ILE A 11 -8.39 -0.78 5.11
C ILE A 11 -7.74 -0.53 6.47
N ILE A 12 -7.78 0.71 6.96
CA ILE A 12 -7.18 1.10 8.25
C ILE A 12 -7.79 0.28 9.39
N ALA A 13 -9.13 0.15 9.44
CA ALA A 13 -9.81 -0.68 10.44
C ALA A 13 -9.44 -2.16 10.32
N GLY A 14 -9.34 -2.69 9.10
CA GLY A 14 -8.92 -4.07 8.85
C GLY A 14 -7.49 -4.33 9.34
N VAL A 15 -6.56 -3.41 9.10
CA VAL A 15 -5.19 -3.47 9.63
C VAL A 15 -5.19 -3.44 11.15
N HIS A 16 -5.94 -2.53 11.78
CA HIS A 16 -6.04 -2.48 13.24
C HIS A 16 -6.57 -3.80 13.82
N ASN A 17 -7.57 -4.42 13.18
CA ASN A 17 -8.09 -5.71 13.62
C ASN A 17 -7.07 -6.84 13.47
N ALA A 18 -6.41 -6.93 12.30
CA ALA A 18 -5.39 -7.95 12.05
C ALA A 18 -4.24 -7.85 13.06
N THR A 19 -3.77 -6.63 13.28
CA THR A 19 -2.66 -6.35 14.19
C THR A 19 -3.02 -6.56 15.65
N ARG A 20 -4.23 -6.20 16.07
CA ARG A 20 -4.75 -6.51 17.42
C ARG A 20 -4.75 -8.01 17.69
N ILE A 21 -5.19 -8.83 16.72
CA ILE A 21 -5.15 -10.30 16.86
C ILE A 21 -3.71 -10.79 17.03
N LEU A 22 -2.78 -10.29 16.21
CA LEU A 22 -1.36 -10.64 16.31
C LEU A 22 -0.74 -10.21 17.65
N THR A 23 -1.07 -9.01 18.15
CA THR A 23 -0.61 -8.52 19.45
C THR A 23 -1.13 -9.40 20.59
N VAL A 24 -2.43 -9.72 20.61
CA VAL A 24 -3.01 -10.62 21.62
C VAL A 24 -2.34 -11.99 21.55
N GLY A 25 -2.15 -12.54 20.34
CA GLY A 25 -1.44 -13.80 20.14
C GLY A 25 -0.01 -13.75 20.66
N SER A 26 0.73 -12.67 20.40
CA SER A 26 2.12 -12.50 20.85
C SER A 26 2.23 -12.41 22.37
N LEU A 27 1.33 -11.68 23.03
CA LEU A 27 1.26 -11.61 24.49
C LEU A 27 0.97 -12.99 25.10
N LEU A 28 0.07 -13.77 24.46
CA LEU A 28 -0.21 -15.14 24.88
C LEU A 28 1.01 -16.04 24.71
N VAL A 29 1.71 -15.94 23.57
CA VAL A 29 2.97 -16.67 23.31
C VAL A 29 4.00 -16.39 24.41
N VAL A 30 4.22 -15.12 24.75
CA VAL A 30 5.15 -14.74 25.82
C VAL A 30 4.72 -15.32 27.16
N SER A 31 3.43 -15.22 27.49
CA SER A 31 2.87 -15.74 28.74
C SER A 31 3.01 -17.25 28.87
N VAL A 32 2.76 -17.99 27.79
CA VAL A 32 2.89 -19.45 27.74
C VAL A 32 4.33 -19.89 27.88
N THR A 33 5.25 -19.25 27.14
CA THR A 33 6.68 -19.53 27.24
C THR A 33 7.19 -19.23 28.65
N ALA A 34 6.80 -18.10 29.24
CA ALA A 34 7.15 -17.75 30.63
C ALA A 34 6.62 -18.80 31.63
N ALA A 35 5.37 -19.25 31.49
CA ALA A 35 4.81 -20.29 32.35
C ALA A 35 5.55 -21.63 32.20
N ARG A 36 5.92 -22.03 30.98
CA ARG A 36 6.71 -23.25 30.74
C ARG A 36 8.10 -23.19 31.37
N LEU A 37 8.69 -21.98 31.44
CA LEU A 37 9.98 -21.75 32.09
C LEU A 37 9.89 -21.71 33.61
N LEU A 38 8.82 -21.11 34.16
CA LEU A 38 8.75 -20.76 35.59
C LEU A 38 7.90 -21.71 36.44
N THR A 39 6.79 -22.23 35.92
CA THR A 39 5.79 -22.96 36.73
C THR A 39 5.76 -24.47 36.47
N GLY A 40 6.71 -24.98 35.67
CA GLY A 40 6.79 -26.41 35.33
C GLY A 40 5.59 -26.92 34.52
N GLY A 41 4.95 -26.04 33.75
CA GLY A 41 4.05 -26.44 32.65
C GLY A 41 2.60 -26.82 33.01
N LYS A 42 2.12 -26.58 34.24
CA LYS A 42 0.78 -27.08 34.64
C LYS A 42 -0.40 -26.27 34.10
N SER A 43 -0.35 -24.94 34.20
CA SER A 43 -1.41 -24.05 33.69
C SER A 43 -0.94 -22.61 33.58
N VAL A 44 -1.65 -21.83 32.76
CA VAL A 44 -1.57 -20.36 32.71
C VAL A 44 -2.91 -19.81 33.16
N THR A 45 -2.91 -18.89 34.12
CA THR A 45 -4.13 -18.17 34.53
C THR A 45 -4.17 -16.81 33.84
N VAL A 46 -5.19 -16.58 33.01
CA VAL A 46 -5.44 -15.28 32.36
C VAL A 46 -6.85 -14.84 32.71
N ALA A 47 -6.99 -13.66 33.33
CA ALA A 47 -8.29 -13.11 33.73
C ALA A 47 -9.20 -14.12 34.48
N GLN A 48 -8.63 -14.82 35.48
CA GLN A 48 -9.29 -15.86 36.29
C GLN A 48 -9.62 -17.18 35.56
N VAL A 49 -9.31 -17.31 34.27
CA VAL A 49 -9.45 -18.57 33.52
C VAL A 49 -8.13 -19.33 33.56
N SER A 50 -8.13 -20.53 34.15
CA SER A 50 -6.97 -21.44 34.14
C SER A 50 -6.97 -22.29 32.88
N LEU A 51 -6.08 -21.96 31.94
CA LEU A 51 -5.84 -22.75 30.74
C LEU A 51 -4.72 -23.75 30.99
N SER A 52 -5.00 -25.03 30.74
CA SER A 52 -3.96 -26.05 30.66
C SER A 52 -3.04 -25.72 29.49
N VAL A 53 -1.72 -25.70 29.75
CA VAL A 53 -0.69 -25.42 28.73
C VAL A 53 -0.79 -26.41 27.57
N ASP A 54 -1.21 -27.65 27.83
CA ASP A 54 -1.37 -28.71 26.83
C ASP A 54 -2.48 -28.42 25.82
N ARG A 55 -3.42 -27.53 26.13
CA ARG A 55 -4.54 -27.15 25.26
C ARG A 55 -4.34 -25.82 24.56
N VAL A 56 -3.21 -25.15 24.79
CA VAL A 56 -2.99 -23.80 24.27
C VAL A 56 -2.91 -23.74 22.75
N TRP A 57 -2.53 -24.85 22.11
CA TRP A 57 -2.52 -24.97 20.65
C TRP A 57 -3.92 -24.75 20.05
N LEU A 58 -5.01 -25.08 20.77
CA LEU A 58 -6.38 -24.80 20.32
C LEU A 58 -6.65 -23.29 20.26
N VAL A 59 -6.15 -22.55 21.25
CA VAL A 59 -6.28 -21.09 21.31
C VAL A 59 -5.47 -20.45 20.18
N PHE A 60 -4.24 -20.91 19.95
CA PHE A 60 -3.44 -20.45 18.82
C PHE A 60 -4.08 -20.79 17.47
N GLY A 61 -4.68 -21.98 17.34
CA GLY A 61 -5.45 -22.36 16.16
C GLY A 61 -6.62 -21.41 15.91
N ALA A 62 -7.42 -21.10 16.94
CA ALA A 62 -8.53 -20.17 16.84
C ALA A 62 -8.09 -18.74 16.48
N LEU A 63 -7.04 -18.23 17.11
CA LEU A 63 -6.46 -16.92 16.77
C LEU A 63 -5.91 -16.88 15.34
N THR A 64 -5.32 -17.99 14.88
CA THR A 64 -4.82 -18.11 13.50
C THR A 64 -5.96 -18.07 12.49
N LEU A 65 -7.05 -18.80 12.75
CA LEU A 65 -8.24 -18.75 11.90
C LEU A 65 -8.85 -17.35 11.87
N ALA A 66 -8.93 -16.67 13.02
CA ALA A 66 -9.39 -15.29 13.09
C ALA A 66 -8.48 -14.33 12.29
N HIS A 67 -7.16 -14.47 12.40
CA HIS A 67 -6.21 -13.67 11.64
C HIS A 67 -6.32 -13.93 10.13
N VAL A 68 -6.40 -15.20 9.70
CA VAL A 68 -6.61 -15.58 8.29
C VAL A 68 -7.91 -14.97 7.76
N PHE A 69 -9.00 -15.07 8.53
CA PHE A 69 -10.28 -14.49 8.16
C PHE A 69 -10.15 -12.98 7.92
N VAL A 70 -9.61 -12.23 8.89
CA VAL A 70 -9.43 -10.77 8.75
C VAL A 70 -8.50 -10.43 7.60
N ALA A 71 -7.41 -11.18 7.42
CA ALA A 71 -6.46 -10.97 6.33
C ALA A 71 -7.12 -11.11 4.95
N VAL A 72 -8.00 -12.09 4.74
CA VAL A 72 -8.72 -12.27 3.47
C VAL A 72 -9.62 -11.07 3.16
N PHE A 73 -10.39 -10.59 4.14
CA PHE A 73 -11.24 -9.41 3.94
C PHE A 73 -10.42 -8.13 3.74
N LEU A 74 -9.30 -7.99 4.44
CA LEU A 74 -8.39 -6.86 4.28
C LEU A 74 -7.76 -6.83 2.89
N VAL A 75 -7.28 -7.96 2.37
CA VAL A 75 -6.74 -8.04 1.00
C VAL A 75 -7.79 -7.63 -0.02
N ARG A 76 -9.03 -8.11 0.12
CA ARG A 76 -10.13 -7.70 -0.76
C ARG A 76 -10.39 -6.20 -0.69
N ALA A 77 -10.46 -5.63 0.52
CA ALA A 77 -10.67 -4.19 0.69
C ALA A 77 -9.55 -3.35 0.03
N ILE A 78 -8.30 -3.82 0.10
CA ILE A 78 -7.16 -3.18 -0.56
C ILE A 78 -7.30 -3.27 -2.09
N GLU A 79 -7.60 -4.44 -2.64
CA GLU A 79 -7.74 -4.59 -4.09
C GLU A 79 -8.95 -3.82 -4.63
N ASP A 80 -10.08 -3.80 -3.91
CA ASP A 80 -11.25 -2.99 -4.25
C ASP A 80 -10.88 -1.49 -4.29
N TYR A 81 -10.13 -1.02 -3.29
CA TYR A 81 -9.65 0.36 -3.26
C TYR A 81 -8.72 0.67 -4.44
N ARG A 82 -7.82 -0.26 -4.81
CA ARG A 82 -6.95 -0.11 -5.98
C ARG A 82 -7.72 -0.09 -7.30
N CYS A 83 -8.85 -0.77 -7.39
CA CYS A 83 -9.73 -0.72 -8.55
C CYS A 83 -10.43 0.64 -8.73
N LEU A 84 -10.52 1.45 -7.67
CA LEU A 84 -11.01 2.84 -7.75
C LEU A 84 -9.97 3.82 -8.29
N LEU A 85 -8.75 3.35 -8.59
CA LEU A 85 -7.65 4.16 -9.12
C LEU A 85 -7.38 5.42 -8.30
N PRO A 86 -7.05 5.26 -6.99
CA PRO A 86 -6.75 6.40 -6.14
C PRO A 86 -5.49 7.13 -6.64
N SER A 87 -5.38 8.42 -6.33
CA SER A 87 -4.12 9.12 -6.50
C SER A 87 -3.03 8.50 -5.63
N GLY A 88 -1.79 8.67 -6.06
CA GLY A 88 -0.58 8.24 -5.38
C GLY A 88 -0.45 8.92 -4.03
N ASP A 89 -0.89 10.17 -3.90
CA ASP A 89 -0.96 10.85 -2.61
C ASP A 89 -1.94 10.16 -1.67
N ARG A 90 -3.16 9.83 -2.12
CA ARG A 90 -4.15 9.13 -1.27
C ARG A 90 -3.73 7.70 -0.95
N ALA A 91 -3.24 6.96 -1.93
CA ALA A 91 -2.78 5.58 -1.75
C ALA A 91 -1.55 5.52 -0.84
N GLY A 92 -0.59 6.42 -1.05
CA GLY A 92 0.59 6.60 -0.22
C GLY A 92 0.23 7.03 1.20
N TRP A 93 -0.73 7.93 1.37
CA TRP A 93 -1.23 8.32 2.70
C TRP A 93 -1.78 7.13 3.48
N VAL A 94 -2.58 6.24 2.86
CA VAL A 94 -3.08 5.02 3.54
C VAL A 94 -1.92 4.14 4.00
N PHE A 95 -0.90 3.97 3.15
CA PHE A 95 0.29 3.20 3.51
C PHE A 95 1.05 3.86 4.67
N ASP A 96 1.31 5.16 4.59
CA ASP A 96 2.06 5.91 5.60
C ASP A 96 1.31 5.93 6.95
N GLU A 97 -0.01 6.11 6.94
CA GLU A 97 -0.86 6.06 8.13
C GLU A 97 -0.77 4.70 8.83
N VAL A 98 -0.81 3.62 8.05
CA VAL A 98 -0.62 2.27 8.58
C VAL A 98 0.80 2.05 9.09
N ALA A 99 1.82 2.50 8.35
CA ALA A 99 3.22 2.33 8.73
C ALA A 99 3.62 3.19 9.94
N ALA A 100 2.94 4.32 10.16
CA ALA A 100 3.10 5.19 11.31
C ALA A 100 2.33 4.71 12.54
N ALA A 101 1.39 3.75 12.38
CA ALA A 101 0.61 3.24 13.49
C ALA A 101 1.51 2.67 14.61
N GLY A 102 1.14 2.91 15.86
CA GLY A 102 1.92 2.54 17.06
C GLY A 102 1.99 1.03 17.38
N ASN A 103 1.84 0.15 16.38
CA ASN A 103 1.87 -1.30 16.55
C ASN A 103 3.14 -1.90 15.94
N GLY A 104 3.85 -2.73 16.70
CA GLY A 104 5.10 -3.38 16.26
C GLY A 104 5.02 -4.22 14.98
N PHE A 105 3.85 -4.71 14.56
CA PHE A 105 3.70 -5.49 13.32
C PHE A 105 3.64 -4.66 12.03
N VAL A 106 3.50 -3.34 12.13
CA VAL A 106 3.44 -2.43 10.97
C VAL A 106 4.29 -1.17 11.15
N HIS A 107 4.72 -0.87 12.38
CA HIS A 107 5.51 0.31 12.67
C HIS A 107 6.83 0.30 11.89
N GLY A 108 7.05 1.35 11.11
CA GLY A 108 8.24 1.48 10.25
C GLY A 108 8.27 0.46 9.10
N LEU A 109 7.11 -0.07 8.70
CA LEU A 109 6.99 -0.98 7.57
C LEU A 109 7.62 -0.37 6.32
N VAL A 110 8.54 -1.12 5.71
CA VAL A 110 9.14 -0.76 4.42
C VAL A 110 8.31 -1.43 3.32
N SER A 111 7.94 -0.67 2.29
CA SER A 111 7.16 -1.18 1.16
C SER A 111 7.87 -2.31 0.42
N ARG A 112 7.11 -3.37 0.09
CA ARG A 112 7.57 -4.60 -0.58
C ARG A 112 6.68 -4.95 -1.76
N ALA A 113 6.29 -3.97 -2.56
CA ALA A 113 5.29 -4.14 -3.61
C ALA A 113 5.75 -5.04 -4.76
N LEU A 114 7.06 -5.10 -4.99
CA LEU A 114 7.67 -5.83 -6.09
C LEU A 114 8.45 -7.06 -5.60
N PRO A 115 8.32 -8.21 -6.27
CA PRO A 115 9.09 -9.39 -5.96
C PRO A 115 10.57 -9.18 -6.31
N ARG A 116 11.47 -9.95 -5.67
CA ARG A 116 12.93 -9.84 -5.92
C ARG A 116 13.32 -10.05 -7.39
N LYS A 117 12.52 -10.81 -8.14
CA LYS A 117 12.67 -11.03 -9.58
C LYS A 117 11.33 -10.75 -10.26
N PRO A 118 11.31 -10.13 -11.46
CA PRO A 118 10.10 -9.99 -12.25
C PRO A 118 9.38 -11.34 -12.41
N GLY A 119 8.06 -11.37 -12.15
CA GLY A 119 7.25 -12.60 -12.17
C GLY A 119 7.43 -13.54 -10.97
N GLY A 120 8.29 -13.20 -10.01
CA GLY A 120 8.52 -13.98 -8.81
C GLY A 120 7.36 -13.92 -7.81
N ARG A 121 7.24 -14.95 -6.96
CA ARG A 121 6.28 -15.00 -5.84
C ARG A 121 6.91 -14.67 -4.49
N TYR A 122 8.22 -14.37 -4.47
CA TYR A 122 9.00 -14.14 -3.26
C TYR A 122 9.23 -12.64 -3.04
N PHE A 123 8.72 -12.16 -1.92
CA PHE A 123 8.81 -10.77 -1.47
C PHE A 123 9.68 -10.74 -0.20
N PRO A 124 10.99 -10.45 -0.30
CA PRO A 124 11.88 -10.48 0.85
C PRO A 124 11.51 -9.39 1.85
N MET A 125 11.61 -9.71 3.14
CA MET A 125 11.61 -8.69 4.19
C MET A 125 12.98 -8.00 4.23
N SER A 126 13.00 -6.68 4.39
CA SER A 126 14.25 -5.96 4.63
C SER A 126 14.73 -6.19 6.06
N TRP A 127 16.04 -6.36 6.26
CA TRP A 127 16.64 -6.43 7.60
C TRP A 127 16.56 -5.11 8.36
N ASN A 128 16.36 -3.99 7.67
CA ASN A 128 16.21 -2.67 8.29
C ASN A 128 14.76 -2.37 8.67
N ASP A 129 13.83 -3.28 8.44
CA ASP A 129 12.41 -3.11 8.73
C ASP A 129 12.08 -3.62 10.15
N PRO A 130 11.72 -2.74 11.11
CA PRO A 130 11.39 -3.15 12.48
C PRO A 130 10.25 -4.16 12.54
N SER A 131 9.25 -4.04 11.66
CA SER A 131 8.12 -4.96 11.60
C SER A 131 8.55 -6.38 11.21
N ALA A 132 9.61 -6.50 10.40
CA ALA A 132 10.18 -7.80 10.05
C ALA A 132 10.74 -8.50 11.29
N TRP A 133 11.48 -7.80 12.14
CA TRP A 133 12.04 -8.37 13.37
C TRP A 133 10.95 -8.83 14.34
N VAL A 134 9.90 -8.03 14.51
CA VAL A 134 8.74 -8.40 15.33
C VAL A 134 8.06 -9.65 14.77
N ALA A 135 7.83 -9.71 13.46
CA ALA A 135 7.19 -10.86 12.82
C ALA A 135 8.02 -12.16 12.96
N HIS A 136 9.32 -12.11 12.72
CA HIS A 136 10.21 -13.28 12.87
C HIS A 136 10.29 -13.74 14.34
N SER A 137 10.43 -12.79 15.27
CA SER A 137 10.51 -13.11 16.71
C SER A 137 9.21 -13.72 17.21
N ALA A 138 8.06 -13.16 16.82
CA ALA A 138 6.75 -13.69 17.15
C ALA A 138 6.53 -15.09 16.55
N ALA A 139 6.94 -15.33 15.30
CA ALA A 139 6.83 -16.63 14.65
C ALA A 139 7.67 -17.71 15.35
N LEU A 140 8.93 -17.40 15.69
CA LEU A 140 9.81 -18.31 16.41
C LEU A 140 9.28 -18.61 17.81
N LEU A 141 8.88 -17.57 18.55
CA LEU A 141 8.32 -17.74 19.88
C LEU A 141 6.99 -18.51 19.84
N ALA A 142 6.13 -18.28 18.84
CA ALA A 142 4.88 -19.01 18.67
C ALA A 142 5.13 -20.49 18.45
N PHE A 143 6.09 -20.84 17.58
CA PHE A 143 6.50 -22.22 17.37
C PHE A 143 6.92 -22.87 18.70
N VAL A 144 7.85 -22.22 19.41
CA VAL A 144 8.34 -22.71 20.71
C VAL A 144 7.21 -22.83 21.74
N ALA A 145 6.34 -21.84 21.87
CA ALA A 145 5.25 -21.83 22.86
C ALA A 145 4.22 -22.95 22.65
N MET A 146 4.03 -23.40 21.41
CA MET A 146 3.11 -24.49 21.08
C MET A 146 3.65 -25.88 21.38
N LEU A 147 4.97 -26.08 21.33
CA LEU A 147 5.59 -27.38 21.52
C LEU A 147 5.46 -27.85 22.98
N PRO A 148 5.13 -29.12 23.28
CA PRO A 148 4.89 -29.62 24.63
C PRO A 148 6.18 -29.89 25.44
N TRP A 149 6.98 -28.83 25.67
CA TRP A 149 8.15 -28.84 26.54
C TRP A 149 7.92 -28.06 27.85
N TRP A 150 8.76 -28.34 28.85
CA TRP A 150 8.86 -27.54 30.06
C TRP A 150 10.28 -27.52 30.61
N TRP A 151 10.57 -26.52 31.44
CA TRP A 151 11.79 -26.46 32.22
C TRP A 151 11.56 -27.07 33.61
N GLY A 152 12.17 -28.23 33.87
CA GLY A 152 12.09 -28.94 35.14
C GLY A 152 13.39 -28.85 35.96
N ARG A 153 13.41 -29.55 37.10
CA ARG A 153 14.60 -29.61 37.98
C ARG A 153 15.82 -30.24 37.29
N THR A 154 15.59 -31.15 36.35
CA THR A 154 16.64 -31.84 35.58
C THR A 154 16.89 -31.19 34.21
N GLY A 155 16.35 -29.98 33.97
CA GLY A 155 16.48 -29.26 32.71
C GLY A 155 15.26 -29.36 31.80
N LEU A 156 15.47 -29.15 30.50
CA LEU A 156 14.43 -29.17 29.47
C LEU A 156 13.89 -30.59 29.27
N ALA A 157 12.58 -30.76 29.38
CA ALA A 157 11.92 -32.04 29.16
C ALA A 157 10.77 -31.92 28.14
N TRP A 158 10.55 -32.99 27.39
CA TRP A 158 9.50 -33.12 26.38
C TRP A 158 8.44 -34.10 26.86
N HIS A 159 7.17 -33.69 26.86
CA HIS A 159 6.09 -34.45 27.51
C HIS A 159 4.80 -34.52 26.71
N GLY A 160 4.86 -34.22 25.43
CA GLY A 160 3.70 -34.37 24.56
C GLY A 160 4.00 -35.20 23.32
N PRO A 161 3.02 -35.31 22.45
CA PRO A 161 3.15 -36.11 21.26
C PRO A 161 3.90 -35.35 20.16
N TRP A 162 4.73 -36.06 19.40
CA TRP A 162 5.54 -35.49 18.32
C TRP A 162 4.72 -34.85 17.19
N TRP A 163 3.44 -35.21 17.03
CA TRP A 163 2.53 -34.57 16.05
C TRP A 163 2.28 -33.07 16.33
N MET A 164 2.68 -32.57 17.51
CA MET A 164 2.60 -31.14 17.80
C MET A 164 3.58 -30.30 16.99
N ILE A 165 4.68 -30.87 16.50
CA ILE A 165 5.61 -30.17 15.63
C ILE A 165 4.94 -29.75 14.31
N PRO A 166 4.38 -30.66 13.49
CA PRO A 166 3.71 -30.26 12.25
C PRO A 166 2.51 -29.33 12.49
N VAL A 167 1.79 -29.47 13.61
CA VAL A 167 0.69 -28.54 13.94
C VAL A 167 1.20 -27.13 14.25
N ALA A 168 2.28 -27.02 15.04
CA ALA A 168 2.91 -25.72 15.32
C ALA A 168 3.45 -25.07 14.03
N LEU A 169 4.08 -25.85 13.16
CA LEU A 169 4.53 -25.38 11.85
C LEU A 169 3.37 -24.90 10.98
N ALA A 170 2.26 -25.65 10.93
CA ALA A 170 1.08 -25.27 10.15
C ALA A 170 0.46 -23.95 10.65
N VAL A 171 0.38 -23.76 11.97
CA VAL A 171 -0.10 -22.51 12.59
C VAL A 171 0.80 -21.33 12.26
N VAL A 172 2.13 -21.49 12.40
CA VAL A 172 3.09 -20.42 12.08
C VAL A 172 3.06 -20.10 10.59
N ALA A 173 3.06 -21.11 9.72
CA ALA A 173 2.98 -20.94 8.27
C ALA A 173 1.68 -20.24 7.86
N GLY A 174 0.53 -20.60 8.46
CA GLY A 174 -0.75 -19.96 8.20
C GLY A 174 -0.75 -18.47 8.56
N ASN A 175 -0.22 -18.10 9.73
CA ASN A 175 -0.07 -16.70 10.13
C ASN A 175 0.91 -15.95 9.24
N TRP A 176 2.02 -16.58 8.87
CA TRP A 176 3.02 -15.99 7.98
C TRP A 176 2.44 -15.68 6.61
N GLN A 177 1.70 -16.64 6.04
CA GLN A 177 1.06 -16.48 4.74
C GLN A 177 -0.04 -15.42 4.78
N ALA A 178 -0.92 -15.45 5.80
CA ALA A 178 -1.95 -14.44 5.99
C ALA A 178 -1.34 -13.03 6.13
N GLY A 179 -0.34 -12.89 7.01
CA GLY A 179 0.41 -11.65 7.23
C GLY A 179 1.05 -11.13 5.95
N GLY A 180 1.75 -12.00 5.23
CA GLY A 180 2.40 -11.67 3.98
C GLY A 180 1.44 -11.12 2.92
N TYR A 181 0.28 -11.75 2.75
CA TYR A 181 -0.67 -11.32 1.70
C TYR A 181 -1.18 -9.90 1.90
N TRP A 182 -1.65 -9.53 3.10
CA TRP A 182 -2.18 -8.19 3.30
C TRP A 182 -1.08 -7.13 3.39
N LEU A 183 0.11 -7.45 3.91
CA LEU A 183 1.26 -6.54 3.89
C LEU A 183 1.77 -6.25 2.47
N ILE A 184 1.80 -7.27 1.59
CA ILE A 184 2.10 -7.08 0.17
C ILE A 184 1.01 -6.24 -0.48
N GLY A 185 -0.26 -6.51 -0.18
CA GLY A 185 -1.39 -5.70 -0.63
C GLY A 185 -1.21 -4.22 -0.27
N LEU A 186 -0.90 -3.91 0.99
CA LEU A 186 -0.63 -2.55 1.44
C LEU A 186 0.55 -1.92 0.71
N SER A 187 1.64 -2.68 0.54
CA SER A 187 2.82 -2.19 -0.19
C SER A 187 2.48 -1.78 -1.62
N ARG A 188 1.52 -2.46 -2.27
CA ARG A 188 1.05 -2.07 -3.61
C ARG A 188 0.35 -0.72 -3.63
N LEU A 189 -0.15 -0.20 -2.51
CA LEU A 189 -0.67 1.17 -2.43
C LEU A 189 0.46 2.19 -2.50
N ASP A 190 1.58 1.94 -1.81
CA ASP A 190 2.77 2.77 -1.94
C ASP A 190 3.39 2.69 -3.34
N GLN A 191 3.31 1.53 -4.00
CA GLN A 191 3.72 1.42 -5.40
C GLN A 191 2.94 2.35 -6.33
N VAL A 192 1.63 2.56 -6.09
CA VAL A 192 0.85 3.53 -6.88
C VAL A 192 1.46 4.92 -6.79
N ARG A 193 1.91 5.34 -5.58
CA ARG A 193 2.63 6.60 -5.38
C ARG A 193 3.93 6.67 -6.15
N VAL A 194 4.72 5.59 -6.11
CA VAL A 194 6.01 5.52 -6.83
C VAL A 194 5.80 5.58 -8.34
N ASP A 195 4.90 4.75 -8.87
CA ASP A 195 4.59 4.68 -10.31
C ASP A 195 4.07 6.03 -10.82
N GLU A 196 3.20 6.68 -10.06
CA GLU A 196 2.69 8.01 -10.39
C GLU A 196 3.78 9.07 -10.40
N ARG A 197 4.67 9.06 -9.39
CA ARG A 197 5.79 9.99 -9.33
C ARG A 197 6.72 9.79 -10.52
N GLU A 198 7.07 8.55 -10.87
CA GLU A 198 7.87 8.24 -12.04
C GLU A 198 7.18 8.69 -13.34
N ALA A 199 5.87 8.45 -13.47
CA ALA A 199 5.09 8.88 -14.63
C ALA A 199 5.05 10.41 -14.78
N SER A 200 4.92 11.15 -13.66
CA SER A 200 4.91 12.62 -13.65
C SER A 200 6.25 13.23 -14.06
N LEU A 201 7.37 12.56 -13.74
CA LEU A 201 8.71 13.02 -14.10
C LEU A 201 8.99 12.91 -15.60
N ARG A 202 8.36 11.94 -16.31
CA ARG A 202 8.48 11.81 -17.76
C ARG A 202 7.66 12.90 -18.46
N PRO A 203 8.29 13.88 -19.14
CA PRO A 203 7.55 14.91 -19.87
C PRO A 203 6.70 14.30 -20.99
N VAL A 204 5.56 14.92 -21.27
CA VAL A 204 4.69 14.53 -22.39
C VAL A 204 5.33 14.94 -23.72
N ASP A 205 5.37 14.02 -24.67
CA ASP A 205 5.86 14.24 -26.04
C ASP A 205 4.70 14.40 -27.05
N GLU A 206 5.03 14.63 -28.32
CA GLU A 206 4.03 14.84 -29.36
C GLU A 206 3.24 13.56 -29.68
N ASP A 207 3.89 12.40 -29.56
CA ASP A 207 3.26 11.09 -29.72
C ASP A 207 2.23 10.82 -28.62
N ASP A 208 2.55 11.18 -27.38
CA ASP A 208 1.63 11.12 -26.25
C ASP A 208 0.37 11.98 -26.52
N LEU A 209 0.52 13.19 -27.06
CA LEU A 209 -0.63 14.05 -27.40
C LEU A 209 -1.50 13.48 -28.52
N LEU A 210 -0.87 12.93 -29.55
CA LEU A 210 -1.59 12.24 -30.64
C LEU A 210 -2.39 11.06 -30.10
N ARG A 211 -1.78 10.27 -29.20
CA ARG A 211 -2.44 9.15 -28.55
C ARG A 211 -3.59 9.60 -27.65
N MET A 212 -3.43 10.65 -26.86
CA MET A 212 -4.52 11.23 -26.06
C MET A 212 -5.70 11.66 -26.93
N ARG A 213 -5.43 12.30 -28.09
CA ARG A 213 -6.48 12.66 -29.04
C ARG A 213 -7.18 11.43 -29.63
N ALA A 214 -6.42 10.43 -30.07
CA ALA A 214 -6.99 9.19 -30.60
C ALA A 214 -7.87 8.48 -29.55
N MET A 215 -7.45 8.52 -28.28
CA MET A 215 -8.23 7.98 -27.16
C MET A 215 -9.52 8.77 -26.90
N HIS A 216 -9.51 10.09 -27.07
CA HIS A 216 -10.73 10.90 -26.99
C HIS A 216 -11.76 10.49 -28.04
N ASP A 217 -11.32 10.23 -29.27
CA ASP A 217 -12.20 9.78 -30.34
C ASP A 217 -12.72 8.36 -30.04
N ALA A 218 -11.88 7.49 -29.46
CA ALA A 218 -12.23 6.12 -29.07
C ALA A 218 -13.13 6.01 -27.83
N MET A 219 -13.18 7.04 -26.97
CA MET A 219 -14.15 7.10 -25.85
C MET A 219 -15.59 7.06 -26.34
N GLN A 220 -15.86 7.38 -27.62
CA GLN A 220 -17.22 7.37 -28.13
C GLN A 220 -17.79 5.95 -28.29
N GLU A 221 -17.02 4.94 -28.71
CA GLU A 221 -17.26 3.48 -28.58
C GLU A 221 -15.96 2.72 -28.97
N PRO A 222 -15.44 1.71 -28.22
CA PRO A 222 -16.06 0.90 -27.16
C PRO A 222 -15.64 1.27 -25.72
N GLY A 223 -15.18 2.50 -25.48
CA GLY A 223 -14.72 2.95 -24.16
C GLY A 223 -13.27 2.57 -23.88
N LEU A 224 -12.66 3.22 -22.87
CA LEU A 224 -11.25 3.02 -22.53
C LEU A 224 -11.03 1.76 -21.70
N THR A 225 -10.00 0.98 -22.03
CA THR A 225 -9.53 -0.09 -21.15
C THR A 225 -8.93 0.50 -19.87
N ARG A 226 -8.88 -0.28 -18.78
CA ARG A 226 -8.25 0.14 -17.52
C ARG A 226 -6.80 0.61 -17.72
N ALA A 227 -6.02 -0.12 -18.52
CA ALA A 227 -4.62 0.22 -18.77
C ALA A 227 -4.46 1.54 -19.56
N GLU A 228 -5.36 1.80 -20.51
CA GLU A 228 -5.41 3.06 -21.24
C GLU A 228 -5.79 4.21 -20.32
N PHE A 229 -6.79 4.01 -19.47
CA PHE A 229 -7.20 5.01 -18.49
C PHE A 229 -6.08 5.32 -17.48
N GLU A 230 -5.42 4.30 -16.91
CA GLU A 230 -4.26 4.46 -16.03
C GLU A 230 -3.11 5.23 -16.72
N TRP A 231 -2.83 4.90 -17.99
CA TRP A 231 -1.85 5.63 -18.80
C TRP A 231 -2.24 7.11 -18.97
N LEU A 232 -3.51 7.37 -19.27
CA LEU A 232 -4.04 8.71 -19.48
C LEU A 232 -3.94 9.58 -18.21
N LEU A 233 -4.27 9.02 -17.03
CA LEU A 233 -4.08 9.68 -15.74
C LEU A 233 -2.62 10.11 -15.53
N GLY A 234 -1.69 9.21 -15.84
CA GLY A 234 -0.25 9.50 -15.77
C GLY A 234 0.17 10.65 -16.70
N ARG A 235 -0.42 10.75 -17.90
CA ARG A 235 -0.13 11.86 -18.83
C ARG A 235 -0.74 13.18 -18.37
N TYR A 236 -1.95 13.19 -17.83
CA TYR A 236 -2.53 14.41 -17.25
C TYR A 236 -1.66 14.96 -16.14
N ARG A 237 -1.20 14.12 -15.22
CA ARG A 237 -0.30 14.54 -14.13
C ARG A 237 1.02 15.10 -14.64
N SER A 238 1.64 14.44 -15.61
CA SER A 238 2.86 14.94 -16.26
C SER A 238 2.64 16.31 -16.91
N LEU A 239 1.53 16.52 -17.63
CA LEU A 239 1.20 17.82 -18.21
C LEU A 239 1.08 18.90 -17.14
N ILE A 240 0.48 18.59 -15.99
CA ILE A 240 0.33 19.54 -14.87
C ILE A 240 1.68 19.88 -14.26
N GLU A 241 2.47 18.87 -13.90
CA GLU A 241 3.79 19.01 -13.29
C GLU A 241 4.75 19.83 -14.18
N HIS A 242 4.75 19.54 -15.48
CA HIS A 242 5.58 20.26 -16.47
C HIS A 242 4.93 21.56 -16.98
N ARG A 243 3.87 22.06 -16.35
CA ARG A 243 3.17 23.32 -16.69
C ARG A 243 2.78 23.41 -18.18
N PHE A 244 2.28 22.29 -18.72
CA PHE A 244 1.93 22.10 -20.12
C PHE A 244 3.08 22.36 -21.09
N ARG A 245 4.28 21.93 -20.72
CA ARG A 245 5.40 21.87 -21.65
C ARG A 245 5.44 20.51 -22.32
N ILE A 246 5.64 20.50 -23.63
CA ILE A 246 5.66 19.32 -24.48
C ILE A 246 7.07 19.15 -25.03
N ARG A 247 7.59 17.93 -24.98
CA ARG A 247 8.85 17.55 -25.61
C ARG A 247 8.66 17.47 -27.12
N THR A 248 9.46 18.21 -27.86
CA THR A 248 9.47 18.16 -29.34
C THR A 248 10.54 17.20 -29.83
N HIS A 249 10.24 16.36 -30.83
CA HIS A 249 11.21 15.41 -31.43
C HIS A 249 12.30 16.07 -32.30
N GLN A 250 12.30 17.40 -32.42
CA GLN A 250 13.16 18.10 -33.36
C GLN A 250 14.64 18.04 -32.90
N GLN A 251 15.42 17.20 -33.60
CA GLN A 251 16.87 16.95 -33.51
C GLN A 251 17.36 15.92 -32.48
N GLU A 252 16.86 14.68 -32.53
CA GLU A 252 17.62 13.52 -31.98
C GLU A 252 18.70 12.99 -32.95
N GLN A 253 18.76 13.49 -34.20
CA GLN A 253 19.77 13.09 -35.19
C GLN A 253 21.07 13.90 -35.15
N GLU A 254 21.13 15.02 -34.43
CA GLU A 254 22.34 15.85 -34.33
C GLU A 254 22.66 16.16 -32.88
N ALA A 255 23.83 15.68 -32.44
CA ALA A 255 24.45 15.87 -31.13
C ALA A 255 23.94 14.97 -30.01
N ALA A 256 24.75 13.94 -29.74
CA ALA A 256 24.92 13.43 -28.39
C ALA A 256 25.11 14.61 -27.41
N VAL A 257 24.37 14.57 -26.29
CA VAL A 257 24.47 15.45 -25.11
C VAL A 257 23.48 16.65 -25.05
N ARG A 258 22.28 16.33 -24.52
CA ARG A 258 21.72 16.86 -23.24
C ARG A 258 20.78 18.06 -23.14
N ASP A 259 20.17 18.60 -24.18
CA ASP A 259 19.06 19.54 -23.98
C ASP A 259 17.74 19.03 -24.57
N VAL A 260 16.88 18.46 -23.70
CA VAL A 260 15.50 18.15 -24.06
C VAL A 260 14.78 19.47 -24.30
N ARG A 261 14.55 19.82 -25.57
CA ARG A 261 13.78 21.01 -25.93
C ARG A 261 12.30 20.78 -25.61
N MET A 262 11.80 21.66 -24.76
CA MET A 262 10.41 21.68 -24.30
C MET A 262 9.75 22.94 -24.86
N ARG A 263 8.63 22.80 -25.57
CA ARG A 263 7.81 23.92 -26.02
C ARG A 263 6.56 24.08 -25.14
N PRO A 264 6.04 25.30 -24.91
CA PRO A 264 4.73 25.43 -24.32
C PRO A 264 3.65 24.84 -25.23
N ALA A 265 2.65 24.19 -24.65
CA ALA A 265 1.44 23.80 -25.36
C ALA A 265 0.71 25.03 -25.88
N SER A 266 0.33 24.98 -27.15
CA SER A 266 -0.51 25.96 -27.81
C SER A 266 -1.89 26.05 -27.14
N GLN A 267 -2.59 27.17 -27.35
CA GLN A 267 -3.95 27.34 -26.82
C GLN A 267 -4.91 26.25 -27.32
N ALA A 268 -4.79 25.86 -28.59
CA ALA A 268 -5.62 24.80 -29.17
C ALA A 268 -5.35 23.43 -28.51
N GLU A 269 -4.09 23.09 -28.23
CA GLU A 269 -3.72 21.87 -27.50
C GLU A 269 -4.28 21.89 -26.07
N ARG A 270 -4.12 23.02 -25.36
CA ARG A 270 -4.66 23.18 -24.00
C ARG A 270 -6.18 23.01 -23.96
N MET A 271 -6.90 23.61 -24.91
CA MET A 271 -8.36 23.47 -25.01
C MET A 271 -8.80 22.05 -25.38
N ALA A 272 -8.01 21.33 -26.20
CA ALA A 272 -8.28 19.94 -26.51
C ALA A 272 -8.08 19.04 -25.27
N ILE A 273 -6.97 19.23 -24.54
CA ILE A 273 -6.68 18.50 -23.29
C ILE A 273 -7.76 18.78 -22.24
N ALA A 274 -8.16 20.04 -22.05
CA ALA A 274 -9.20 20.40 -21.09
C ALA A 274 -10.55 19.74 -21.41
N ARG A 275 -10.97 19.76 -22.69
CA ARG A 275 -12.20 19.08 -23.12
C ARG A 275 -12.12 17.56 -22.93
N HIS A 276 -10.98 16.96 -23.25
CA HIS A 276 -10.77 15.53 -23.05
C HIS A 276 -10.83 15.17 -21.56
N TYR A 277 -10.20 15.97 -20.71
CA TYR A 277 -10.23 15.77 -19.26
C TYR A 277 -11.66 15.86 -18.70
N GLU A 278 -12.45 16.85 -19.11
CA GLU A 278 -13.84 16.96 -18.64
C GLU A 278 -14.71 15.80 -19.11
N ALA A 279 -14.49 15.30 -20.33
CA ALA A 279 -15.16 14.08 -20.81
C ALA A 279 -14.80 12.88 -19.92
N VAL A 280 -13.52 12.69 -19.64
CA VAL A 280 -13.01 11.62 -18.76
C VAL A 280 -13.57 11.75 -17.35
N ARG A 281 -13.64 12.96 -16.80
CA ARG A 281 -14.23 13.22 -15.49
C ARG A 281 -15.72 12.89 -15.43
N GLY A 282 -16.47 13.22 -16.48
CA GLY A 282 -17.89 12.91 -16.58
C GLY A 282 -18.15 11.40 -16.63
N GLU A 283 -17.32 10.65 -17.34
CA GLU A 283 -17.45 9.20 -17.49
C GLU A 283 -16.94 8.42 -16.26
N PHE A 284 -15.94 8.96 -15.56
CA PHE A 284 -15.30 8.33 -14.40
C PHE A 284 -15.35 9.20 -13.13
N PRO A 285 -16.55 9.51 -12.59
CA PRO A 285 -16.72 10.49 -11.50
C PRO A 285 -16.10 10.09 -10.16
N TYR A 286 -15.75 8.81 -9.99
CA TYR A 286 -15.16 8.27 -8.76
C TYR A 286 -13.63 8.23 -8.78
N CYS A 287 -13.00 8.50 -9.93
CA CYS A 287 -11.55 8.50 -10.06
C CYS A 287 -10.94 9.77 -9.50
N ASP A 288 -9.77 9.63 -8.88
CA ASP A 288 -9.05 10.77 -8.29
C ASP A 288 -8.19 11.47 -9.36
N LEU A 289 -8.88 12.22 -10.21
CA LEU A 289 -8.24 13.03 -11.23
C LEU A 289 -7.41 14.16 -10.60
N PRO A 290 -6.24 14.49 -11.16
CA PRO A 290 -5.43 15.58 -10.65
C PRO A 290 -6.19 16.93 -10.76
N PRO A 291 -6.02 17.86 -9.81
CA PRO A 291 -6.80 19.11 -9.78
C PRO A 291 -6.71 19.88 -11.10
N GLU A 292 -7.82 20.51 -11.49
CA GLU A 292 -7.96 21.22 -12.77
C GLU A 292 -6.85 22.27 -12.97
N PRO A 293 -5.91 22.02 -13.90
CA PRO A 293 -4.78 22.92 -14.10
C PRO A 293 -5.11 24.16 -14.95
N TRP A 294 -6.33 24.26 -15.49
CA TRP A 294 -6.80 25.39 -16.28
C TRP A 294 -7.43 26.51 -15.44
N ALA A 295 -7.77 26.26 -14.16
CA ALA A 295 -8.32 27.29 -13.29
C ALA A 295 -7.33 28.45 -13.04
N ASP A 296 -6.02 28.14 -12.95
CA ASP A 296 -4.97 29.12 -12.70
C ASP A 296 -4.54 29.90 -13.96
N ALA A 297 -4.90 29.42 -15.15
CA ALA A 297 -4.56 30.10 -16.41
C ALA A 297 -5.34 31.41 -16.63
N GLY A 298 -6.40 31.65 -15.84
CA GLY A 298 -7.14 32.92 -15.83
C GLY A 298 -6.65 33.93 -14.77
N ALA A 299 -5.79 33.52 -13.84
CA ALA A 299 -5.36 34.33 -12.71
C ALA A 299 -3.94 34.93 -12.91
N SER A 300 -3.65 35.47 -14.10
CA SER A 300 -2.53 36.41 -14.25
C SER A 300 -2.74 37.34 -15.44
N THR A 301 -3.42 38.46 -15.18
CA THR A 301 -3.06 39.84 -15.61
C THR A 301 -4.21 40.79 -15.24
N SER A 302 -4.43 41.02 -13.94
CA SER A 302 -4.90 42.36 -13.56
C SER A 302 -3.67 43.26 -13.58
N PRO A 303 -3.56 44.24 -14.50
CA PRO A 303 -2.46 45.17 -14.48
C PRO A 303 -2.52 45.93 -13.16
N ASN A 304 -1.39 45.91 -12.45
CA ASN A 304 -1.16 46.74 -11.28
C ASN A 304 -1.43 48.20 -11.69
N THR A 305 -2.61 48.72 -11.40
CA THR A 305 -2.92 50.14 -11.47
C THR A 305 -2.01 50.83 -10.46
N ARG A 306 -0.85 51.28 -10.92
CA ARG A 306 -0.03 52.30 -10.27
C ARG A 306 -0.95 53.49 -10.01
N SER A 307 -1.40 53.64 -8.77
CA SER A 307 -1.84 54.93 -8.29
C SER A 307 -0.61 55.84 -8.25
N GLN A 308 -0.56 56.80 -9.18
CA GLN A 308 0.24 57.99 -9.00
C GLN A 308 -0.46 58.82 -7.91
N GLY A 309 -0.01 58.68 -6.67
CA GLY A 309 -0.31 59.63 -5.60
C GLY A 309 0.89 60.57 -5.45
N GLY A 310 0.70 61.82 -5.85
CA GLY A 310 1.70 62.88 -5.74
C GLY A 310 1.83 63.47 -4.33
N SER A 311 3.05 63.94 -4.08
CA SER A 311 3.50 65.05 -3.21
C SER A 311 3.17 65.01 -1.71
N PRO A 312 3.98 65.66 -0.85
CA PRO A 312 4.19 67.12 -0.86
C PRO A 312 5.48 67.59 -1.53
#